data_AF-A0A1Q5MD94-F1
#
_entry.id   AF-A0A1Q5MD94-F1
#
_cell.length_a   1.000
_cell.length_b   1.000
_cell.length_c   1.000
_cell.angle_alpha   90.00
_cell.angle_beta   90.00
_cell.angle_gamma   90.00
#
_symmetry.space_group_name_H-M   'P 1'
#
loop_
_entity.id
_entity.type
_entity.pdbx_description
1 polymer ?
#
loop_
_entity_poly.entity_id
_entity_poly.type
_entity_poly.pdbx_seq_one_letter_code
_entity_poly.pdbx_strand_id
1 'polypeptide(L)'
;MLGEHGVLGYLWASDTENAASFEPRDVGDEETYRSGLLWLDRLRLAQDRGLSPSQALTELAGTLEKPGISVLDLAYLRELRALRSGRHRTPLRKR
;
A
#
# COMPACT_ATOMS: atom_id res chain seq x y z
N MET A 1 -7.20 8.77 20.67
CA MET A 1 -7.32 7.72 19.66
C MET A 1 -6.49 8.16 18.47
N LEU A 2 -5.32 7.57 18.26
CA LEU A 2 -4.51 7.83 17.06
C LEU A 2 -5.27 7.21 15.88
N GLY A 3 -5.62 8.02 14.88
CA GLY A 3 -6.50 7.65 13.76
C GLY A 3 -6.20 6.27 13.19
N GLU A 4 -7.22 5.42 13.11
CA GLU A 4 -7.18 4.00 12.75
C GLU A 4 -6.95 3.76 11.25
N HIS A 5 -6.11 4.56 10.57
CA HIS A 5 -5.83 4.38 9.15
C HIS A 5 -4.92 3.15 8.95
N GLY A 6 -5.54 1.97 8.92
CA GLY A 6 -4.93 0.70 8.57
C GLY A 6 -4.67 0.58 7.06
N VAL A 7 -4.04 -0.52 6.66
CA VAL A 7 -3.86 -0.84 5.23
C VAL A 7 -5.18 -1.29 4.64
N LEU A 8 -5.73 -0.54 3.68
CA LEU A 8 -6.99 -0.86 3.00
C LEU A 8 -6.84 -2.03 2.01
N GLY A 9 -5.67 -2.19 1.41
CA GLY A 9 -5.39 -3.24 0.44
C GLY A 9 -4.06 -3.04 -0.26
N TYR A 10 -3.83 -3.81 -1.33
CA TYR A 10 -2.58 -3.85 -2.06
C TYR A 10 -2.82 -3.76 -3.56
N LEU A 11 -2.05 -2.93 -4.24
CA LEU A 11 -1.97 -2.93 -5.69
C LEU A 11 -0.95 -3.97 -6.15
N TRP A 12 -1.25 -4.66 -7.24
CA TRP A 12 -0.33 -5.59 -7.89
C TRP A 12 -0.40 -5.46 -9.40
N ALA A 13 0.68 -5.87 -10.06
CA ALA A 13 0.82 -5.85 -11.51
C ALA A 13 1.64 -7.05 -12.00
N SER A 14 1.35 -7.48 -13.23
CA SER A 14 2.03 -8.52 -13.98
C SER A 14 2.13 -8.08 -15.43
N ASP A 15 3.31 -7.64 -15.87
CA ASP A 15 3.51 -7.26 -17.27
C ASP A 15 3.41 -8.49 -18.20
N THR A 16 3.80 -9.68 -17.72
CA THR A 16 3.71 -10.93 -18.49
C THR A 16 2.28 -11.34 -18.82
N GLU A 17 1.34 -11.07 -17.91
CA GLU A 17 -0.08 -11.35 -18.11
C GLU A 17 -0.87 -10.12 -18.56
N ASN A 18 -0.19 -8.97 -18.73
CA ASN A 18 -0.79 -7.66 -19.00
C ASN A 18 -1.94 -7.33 -18.03
N ALA A 19 -1.75 -7.63 -16.75
CA ALA A 19 -2.77 -7.53 -15.72
C ALA A 19 -2.32 -6.65 -14.55
N ALA A 20 -3.24 -5.86 -13.99
CA ALA A 20 -3.07 -5.14 -12.75
C ALA A 20 -4.40 -5.07 -12.01
N SER A 21 -4.37 -5.08 -10.68
CA SER A 21 -5.58 -4.98 -9.87
C SER A 21 -5.30 -4.46 -8.46
N PHE A 22 -6.38 -4.27 -7.70
CA PHE A 22 -6.38 -3.98 -6.29
C PHE A 22 -6.94 -5.19 -5.52
N GLU A 23 -6.20 -5.64 -4.51
CA GLU A 23 -6.61 -6.68 -3.58
C GLU A 23 -6.95 -6.05 -2.22
N PRO A 24 -8.23 -6.01 -1.81
CA PRO A 24 -8.62 -5.47 -0.51
C PRO A 24 -8.05 -6.32 0.63
N ARG A 25 -7.66 -5.67 1.73
CA ARG A 25 -7.20 -6.38 2.93
C ARG A 25 -8.37 -6.94 3.75
N ASP A 26 -9.46 -6.20 3.80
CA ASP A 26 -10.72 -6.58 4.45
C ASP A 26 -11.90 -6.25 3.53
N VAL A 27 -12.67 -7.27 3.17
CA VAL A 27 -13.79 -7.15 2.22
C VAL A 27 -15.10 -6.72 2.87
N GLY A 28 -15.16 -6.66 4.22
CA GLY A 28 -16.36 -6.31 4.97
C GLY A 28 -16.59 -4.81 5.16
N ASP A 29 -15.62 -3.98 4.77
CA ASP A 29 -15.63 -2.55 5.01
C ASP A 29 -15.99 -1.76 3.73
N GLU A 30 -17.00 -0.89 3.85
CA GLU A 30 -17.49 -0.06 2.73
C GLU A 30 -16.43 0.94 2.25
N GLU A 31 -15.59 1.45 3.16
CA GLU A 31 -14.49 2.36 2.80
C GLU A 31 -13.43 1.63 1.96
N THR A 32 -13.09 0.40 2.34
CA THR A 32 -12.18 -0.47 1.58
C THR A 32 -12.75 -0.81 0.21
N TYR A 33 -14.03 -1.14 0.12
CA TYR A 33 -14.70 -1.42 -1.17
C TYR A 33 -14.65 -0.21 -2.11
N ARG A 34 -15.08 0.97 -1.63
CA ARG A 34 -15.07 2.21 -2.43
C ARG A 34 -13.66 2.59 -2.87
N SER A 35 -12.67 2.41 -1.99
CA SER A 35 -11.26 2.64 -2.31
C SER A 35 -10.77 1.69 -3.40
N GLY A 36 -11.17 0.42 -3.35
CA GLY A 36 -10.85 -0.56 -4.40
C GLY A 36 -11.36 -0.13 -5.77
N LEU A 37 -12.62 0.31 -5.86
CA LEU A 37 -13.19 0.82 -7.11
C LEU A 37 -12.39 2.01 -7.68
N LEU A 38 -12.03 2.97 -6.83
CA LEU A 38 -11.23 4.13 -7.24
C LEU A 38 -9.85 3.73 -7.79
N TRP A 39 -9.22 2.72 -7.19
CA TRP A 39 -7.92 2.22 -7.66
C TRP A 39 -8.04 1.46 -8.99
N LEU A 40 -9.08 0.65 -9.16
CA LEU A 40 -9.36 -0.06 -10.41
C LEU A 40 -9.62 0.92 -11.57
N ASP A 41 -10.39 1.99 -11.34
CA ASP A 41 -10.63 3.03 -12.34
C ASP A 41 -9.32 3.72 -12.78
N ARG A 42 -8.42 4.00 -11.83
CA ARG A 42 -7.11 4.60 -12.12
C ARG A 42 -6.22 3.68 -12.96
N LEU A 43 -6.19 2.38 -12.62
CA LEU A 43 -5.46 1.38 -13.40
C LEU A 43 -6.02 1.29 -14.83
N ARG A 44 -7.34 1.32 -14.98
CA ARG A 44 -8.00 1.35 -16.28
C ARG A 44 -7.63 2.57 -17.10
N LEU A 45 -7.63 3.77 -16.51
CA LEU A 45 -7.21 4.99 -17.18
C LEU A 45 -5.73 4.99 -17.61
N ALA A 46 -4.86 4.29 -16.88
CA ALA A 46 -3.47 4.08 -17.27
C ALA A 46 -3.37 3.10 -18.44
N GLN A 47 -4.12 2.00 -18.40
CA GLN A 47 -4.21 1.03 -19.49
C GLN A 47 -4.77 1.66 -20.77
N ASP A 48 -5.81 2.48 -20.67
CA ASP A 48 -6.41 3.20 -21.82
C ASP A 48 -5.42 4.16 -22.49
N ARG A 49 -4.40 4.65 -21.75
CA ARG A 49 -3.28 5.43 -22.29
C ARG A 49 -2.15 4.58 -22.87
N GLY A 50 -2.26 3.25 -22.81
CA GLY A 50 -1.26 2.31 -23.33
C GLY A 50 -0.09 2.03 -22.39
N LEU A 51 -0.20 2.37 -21.10
CA LEU A 51 0.83 2.04 -20.12
C LEU A 51 0.81 0.53 -19.81
N SER A 52 1.99 -0.05 -19.64
CA SER A 52 2.10 -1.40 -19.07
C SER A 52 1.62 -1.42 -17.61
N PRO A 53 1.21 -2.58 -17.08
CA PRO A 53 0.89 -2.74 -15.67
C PRO A 53 1.91 -2.14 -14.69
N SER A 54 3.21 -2.42 -14.87
CA SER A 54 4.27 -1.85 -14.00
C SER A 54 4.45 -0.35 -14.18
N GLN A 55 4.28 0.17 -15.40
CA GLN A 55 4.29 1.62 -15.66
C GLN A 55 3.12 2.32 -14.98
N ALA A 56 1.92 1.71 -15.02
CA ALA A 56 0.75 2.20 -14.31
C ALA A 56 1.00 2.29 -12.80
N LEU A 57 1.55 1.25 -12.17
CA LEU A 57 1.89 1.31 -10.74
C LEU A 57 2.93 2.38 -10.42
N THR A 58 3.94 2.54 -11.27
CA THR A 58 4.99 3.56 -11.08
C THR A 58 4.40 4.97 -11.15
N GLU A 59 3.53 5.24 -12.13
CA GLU A 59 2.87 6.54 -12.27
C GLU A 59 1.93 6.83 -11.08
N LEU A 60 1.15 5.83 -10.69
CA LEU A 60 0.25 5.94 -9.54
C LEU A 60 1.02 6.15 -8.24
N ALA A 61 2.17 5.50 -8.06
CA ALA A 61 3.04 5.73 -6.91
C ALA A 61 3.68 7.12 -6.92
N GLY A 62 4.16 7.60 -8.07
CA GLY A 62 4.74 8.94 -8.22
C GLY A 62 3.73 10.08 -8.01
N THR A 63 2.46 9.85 -8.32
CA THR A 63 1.37 10.82 -8.05
C THR A 63 1.11 11.01 -6.54
N LEU A 64 1.54 10.05 -5.71
CA LEU A 64 1.39 10.07 -4.25
C LEU A 64 2.47 10.89 -3.54
N GLU A 65 3.50 11.39 -4.24
CA GLU A 65 4.55 12.26 -3.67
C GLU A 65 4.06 13.69 -3.31
N LYS A 66 2.76 13.98 -3.45
CA LYS A 66 2.14 15.16 -2.80
C LYS A 66 2.10 14.94 -1.28
N PRO A 67 2.36 15.98 -0.44
CA PRO A 67 2.59 15.80 0.98
C PRO A 67 1.40 15.12 1.66
N GLY A 68 1.60 13.89 2.13
CA GLY A 68 0.57 13.12 2.85
C GLY A 68 0.63 11.61 2.64
N ILE A 69 1.26 11.11 1.57
CA ILE A 69 1.34 9.67 1.28
C ILE A 69 2.80 9.27 1.04
N SER A 70 3.44 8.70 2.05
CA SER A 70 4.83 8.23 1.95
C SER A 70 4.87 6.82 1.36
N VAL A 71 5.64 6.62 0.28
CA VAL A 71 6.12 5.30 -0.14
C VAL A 71 6.94 4.74 1.02
N LEU A 72 6.44 3.70 1.69
CA LEU A 72 7.16 3.02 2.76
C LEU A 72 7.73 1.71 2.22
N ASP A 73 9.04 1.62 2.20
CA ASP A 73 9.74 0.38 1.89
C ASP A 73 9.34 -0.74 2.88
N LEU A 74 9.35 -1.99 2.40
CA LEU A 74 8.97 -3.17 3.19
C LEU A 74 9.88 -3.39 4.41
N ALA A 75 11.17 -3.04 4.34
CA ALA A 75 12.08 -3.08 5.47
C ALA A 75 11.64 -2.08 6.54
N TYR A 76 11.36 -0.84 6.15
CA TYR A 76 10.83 0.18 7.06
C TYR A 76 9.47 -0.21 7.68
N LEU A 77 8.56 -0.81 6.90
CA LEU A 77 7.28 -1.32 7.42
C LEU A 77 7.46 -2.45 8.46
N ARG A 78 8.46 -3.31 8.26
CA ARG A 78 8.81 -4.36 9.23
C ARG A 78 9.36 -3.76 10.52
N GLU A 79 10.22 -2.76 10.43
CA GLU A 79 10.76 -2.05 11.59
C GLU A 79 9.67 -1.33 12.39
N LEU A 80 8.78 -0.58 11.72
CA LEU A 80 7.64 0.08 12.37
C LEU A 80 6.71 -0.91 13.07
N ARG A 81 6.47 -2.08 12.47
CA ARG A 81 5.70 -3.15 13.10
C ARG A 81 6.38 -3.70 14.34
N ALA A 82 7.70 -3.92 14.29
CA ALA A 82 8.47 -4.41 15.43
C ALA A 82 8.45 -3.42 16.61
N LEU A 83 8.60 -2.11 16.32
CA LEU A 83 8.55 -1.04 17.30
C LEU A 83 7.17 -0.91 17.97
N ARG A 84 6.07 -1.02 17.21
CA ARG A 84 4.70 -0.96 17.75
C ARG A 84 4.28 -2.22 18.52
N SER A 85 4.95 -3.35 18.29
CA SER A 85 4.60 -4.64 18.93
C SER A 85 5.19 -4.82 20.34
N GLY A 86 5.84 -3.80 20.92
CA GLY A 86 6.21 -3.80 22.34
C GLY A 86 7.02 -5.01 22.79
N ARG A 87 8.03 -5.42 22.01
CA ARG A 87 8.95 -6.51 22.39
C ARG A 87 10.40 -6.06 22.40
N HIS A 88 10.69 -4.99 23.15
CA HIS A 88 12.03 -4.79 23.70
C HIS A 88 11.97 -4.99 25.22
N ARG A 89 12.32 -6.19 25.66
CA ARG A 89 12.92 -6.39 26.97
C ARG A 89 14.30 -5.73 26.92
N THR A 90 14.47 -4.64 27.65
CA THR A 90 15.79 -4.07 27.94
C THR A 90 16.66 -5.15 28.60
N PRO A 91 17.87 -5.46 28.11
CA PRO A 91 18.77 -6.27 28.89
C PRO A 91 19.26 -5.43 30.07
N LEU A 92 18.99 -5.92 31.28
CA LEU A 92 19.51 -5.38 32.53
C LEU A 92 21.04 -5.37 32.44
N ARG A 93 21.66 -4.19 32.44
CA ARG A 93 23.11 -4.06 32.66
C ARG A 93 23.42 -4.63 34.05
N LYS A 94 24.11 -5.77 34.10
CA LYS A 94 24.70 -6.27 35.35
C LYS A 94 25.75 -5.26 35.84
N ARG A 95 25.60 -4.84 37.09
CA ARG A 95 26.62 -4.11 37.85
C ARG A 95 27.76 -5.05 38.21
#